data_AF-A0A2K0YB16-F1
#
_entry.id   AF-A0A2K0YB16-F1
#
_cell.length_a   1.000
_cell.length_b   1.000
_cell.length_c   1.000
_cell.angle_alpha   90.00
_cell.angle_beta   90.00
_cell.angle_gamma   90.00
#
_symmetry.space_group_name_H-M   'P 1'
#
loop_
_entity.id
_entity.type
_entity.pdbx_description
1 polymer ?
#
loop_
_entity_poly.entity_id
_entity_poly.type
_entity_poly.pdbx_seq_one_letter_code
_entity_poly.pdbx_strand_id
1 'polypeptide(L)'
;MLFGMFVIMQITALSLLPRTAGFTNIGWTVPVVCLYGLSGWTLSFIVHKGLPLGVAIPIASAVVPLVTIGMGIFLNQESHSPVKLLLLCSACVLAGIASCMK
;
A
#
# COMPACT_ATOMS: atom_id res chain seq x y z
N MET A 1 10.03 -11.22 -6.69
CA MET A 1 8.69 -11.52 -7.26
C MET A 1 7.59 -11.49 -6.20
N LEU A 2 7.70 -12.23 -5.09
CA LEU A 2 6.69 -12.25 -4.01
C LEU A 2 6.40 -10.88 -3.36
N PHE A 3 7.42 -10.05 -3.12
CA PHE A 3 7.22 -8.70 -2.56
C PHE A 3 6.40 -7.79 -3.49
N GLY A 4 6.57 -7.92 -4.81
CA GLY A 4 5.74 -7.22 -5.78
C GLY A 4 4.27 -7.64 -5.70
N MET A 5 3.99 -8.93 -5.50
CA MET A 5 2.61 -9.42 -5.31
C MET A 5 1.98 -8.84 -4.04
N PHE A 6 2.72 -8.80 -2.93
CA PHE A 6 2.28 -8.16 -1.68
C PHE A 6 1.88 -6.69 -1.92
N VAL A 7 2.73 -5.93 -2.62
CA VAL A 7 2.50 -4.52 -2.94
C VAL A 7 1.28 -4.35 -3.85
N ILE A 8 1.14 -5.16 -4.89
CA ILE A 8 -0.01 -5.11 -5.81
C ILE A 8 -1.30 -5.40 -5.06
N MET A 9 -1.34 -6.46 -4.23
CA MET A 9 -2.53 -6.81 -3.44
C MET A 9 -2.93 -5.68 -2.47
N GLN A 10 -1.96 -5.05 -1.80
CA GLN A 10 -2.20 -3.88 -0.93
C GLN A 10 -2.85 -2.74 -1.71
N ILE A 11 -2.26 -2.39 -2.84
CA ILE A 11 -2.71 -1.28 -3.67
C ILE A 11 -4.11 -1.56 -4.21
N THR A 12 -4.38 -2.77 -4.70
CA THR A 12 -5.71 -3.16 -5.18
C THR A 12 -6.74 -3.14 -4.05
N ALA A 13 -6.41 -3.63 -2.86
CA ALA A 13 -7.31 -3.58 -1.70
C ALA A 13 -7.65 -2.13 -1.31
N LEU A 14 -6.64 -1.25 -1.27
CA LEU A 14 -6.81 0.17 -0.98
C LEU A 14 -7.65 0.90 -2.04
N SER A 15 -7.48 0.59 -3.32
CA SER A 15 -8.28 1.19 -4.39
C SER A 15 -9.75 0.75 -4.38
N LEU A 16 -10.04 -0.45 -3.84
CA LEU A 16 -11.40 -0.97 -3.69
C LEU A 16 -12.07 -0.49 -2.40
N LEU A 17 -11.30 0.04 -1.44
CA LEU A 17 -11.76 0.47 -0.12
C LEU A 17 -12.87 1.53 -0.18
N PRO A 18 -12.83 2.56 -1.06
CA PRO A 18 -13.93 3.51 -1.22
C PRO A 18 -15.27 2.85 -1.59
N ARG A 19 -15.24 1.69 -2.28
CA ARG A 19 -16.43 0.95 -2.70
C ARG A 19 -17.07 0.12 -1.58
N THR A 20 -16.39 -0.08 -0.46
CA THR A 20 -16.97 -0.81 0.69
C THR A 20 -17.98 0.04 1.47
N ALA A 21 -18.04 1.35 1.22
CA ALA A 21 -18.86 2.32 1.95
C ALA A 21 -18.68 2.18 3.47
N GLY A 22 -17.42 2.09 3.92
CA GLY A 22 -17.10 1.86 5.34
C GLY A 22 -17.45 0.46 5.82
N PHE A 23 -17.25 -0.55 4.98
CA PHE A 23 -17.59 -1.96 5.24
C PHE A 23 -19.09 -2.26 5.43
N THR A 24 -19.97 -1.35 5.05
CA THR A 24 -21.41 -1.59 5.07
C THR A 24 -21.87 -2.44 3.89
N ASN A 25 -21.18 -2.35 2.76
CA ASN A 25 -21.45 -3.20 1.60
C ASN A 25 -20.67 -4.52 1.70
N ILE A 26 -21.35 -5.58 2.13
CA ILE A 26 -20.74 -6.91 2.36
C ILE A 26 -20.08 -7.46 1.08
N GLY A 27 -20.67 -7.18 -0.09
CA GLY A 27 -20.21 -7.70 -1.38
C GLY A 27 -18.81 -7.20 -1.76
N TRP A 28 -18.50 -5.94 -1.46
CA TRP A 28 -17.17 -5.37 -1.66
C TRP A 28 -16.24 -5.57 -0.45
N THR A 29 -16.80 -5.79 0.73
CA THR A 29 -16.04 -6.04 1.96
C THR A 29 -15.26 -7.36 1.89
N VAL A 30 -15.92 -8.44 1.48
CA VAL A 30 -15.29 -9.77 1.38
C VAL A 30 -14.02 -9.75 0.52
N PRO A 31 -14.03 -9.30 -0.74
CA PRO A 31 -12.81 -9.31 -1.56
C PRO A 31 -11.72 -8.39 -1.00
N VAL A 32 -12.05 -7.25 -0.40
CA VAL A 32 -11.07 -6.34 0.23
C VAL A 32 -10.38 -7.02 1.43
N VAL A 33 -11.15 -7.65 2.31
CA VAL A 33 -10.61 -8.38 3.47
C VAL A 33 -9.76 -9.57 3.01
N CYS A 34 -10.20 -10.32 1.99
CA CYS A 34 -9.41 -11.41 1.42
C CYS A 34 -8.09 -10.90 0.84
N LEU A 35 -8.08 -9.79 0.10
CA LEU A 35 -6.85 -9.21 -0.45
C LEU A 35 -5.89 -8.76 0.65
N TYR A 36 -6.38 -8.11 1.70
CA TYR A 36 -5.57 -7.75 2.87
C TYR A 36 -5.01 -8.98 3.58
N GLY A 37 -5.82 -10.03 3.75
CA GLY A 37 -5.38 -11.29 4.36
C GLY A 37 -4.29 -11.98 3.54
N LEU A 38 -4.48 -12.09 2.23
CA LEU A 38 -3.49 -12.68 1.31
C LEU A 38 -2.21 -11.86 1.22
N SER A 39 -2.34 -10.52 1.24
CA SER A 39 -1.22 -9.59 1.33
C SER A 39 -0.42 -9.82 2.62
N GLY A 40 -1.10 -9.84 3.77
CA GLY A 40 -0.50 -10.10 5.07
C GLY A 40 0.21 -11.45 5.12
N TRP A 41 -0.44 -12.52 4.63
CA TRP A 41 0.19 -13.84 4.51
C TRP A 41 1.47 -13.75 3.68
N THR A 42 1.40 -13.14 2.50
CA THR A 42 2.56 -13.02 1.59
C THR A 42 3.71 -12.29 2.27
N LEU A 43 3.43 -11.21 3.00
CA LEU A 43 4.44 -10.48 3.77
C LEU A 43 5.05 -11.36 4.88
N SER A 44 4.22 -12.05 5.67
CA SER A 44 4.69 -12.98 6.71
C SER A 44 5.58 -14.07 6.13
N PHE A 45 5.22 -14.61 4.96
CA PHE A 45 6.03 -15.61 4.26
C PHE A 45 7.38 -15.05 3.78
N ILE A 46 7.39 -13.83 3.23
CA ILE A 46 8.62 -13.16 2.78
C ILE A 46 9.56 -12.90 3.96
N VAL A 47 9.02 -12.45 5.09
CA VAL A 47 9.78 -12.22 6.32
C VAL A 47 10.35 -13.54 6.86
N HIS A 48 9.54 -14.60 6.87
CA HIS A 48 10.00 -15.94 7.25
C HIS A 48 11.10 -16.49 6.32
N LYS A 49 11.09 -16.09 5.05
CA LYS A 49 12.15 -16.43 4.07
C LYS A 49 13.42 -15.59 4.22
N GLY A 50 13.50 -14.71 5.22
CA GLY A 50 14.71 -13.99 5.60
C GLY A 50 14.79 -12.56 5.08
N LEU A 51 13.72 -11.98 4.53
CA LEU A 51 13.70 -10.55 4.25
C LEU A 51 13.53 -9.79 5.59
N PRO A 52 14.46 -8.90 5.97
CA PRO A 52 14.33 -8.16 7.21
C PRO A 52 13.13 -7.21 7.14
N LEU A 53 12.29 -7.24 8.18
CA LEU A 53 11.17 -6.32 8.34
C LEU A 53 11.62 -4.85 8.26
N GLY A 54 12.80 -4.54 8.79
CA GLY A 54 13.40 -3.21 8.75
C GLY A 54 13.64 -2.66 7.33
N VAL A 55 13.71 -3.53 6.32
CA VAL A 55 13.84 -3.13 4.91
C VAL A 55 12.51 -3.26 4.18
N ALA A 56 11.73 -4.31 4.46
CA ALA A 56 10.46 -4.57 3.80
C ALA A 56 9.41 -3.49 4.11
N ILE A 57 9.30 -3.09 5.38
CA ILE A 57 8.27 -2.18 5.86
C ILE A 57 8.45 -0.76 5.34
N PRO A 58 9.64 -0.12 5.39
CA PRO A 58 9.75 1.24 4.91
C PRO A 58 9.64 1.34 3.38
N ILE A 59 10.12 0.33 2.61
CA ILE A 59 9.86 0.26 1.17
C ILE A 59 8.34 0.18 0.90
N ALA A 60 7.63 -0.72 1.59
CA ALA A 60 6.19 -0.85 1.43
C ALA A 60 5.45 0.43 1.79
N SER A 61 5.85 1.09 2.89
CA SER A 61 5.28 2.35 3.37
C SER A 61 5.56 3.53 2.44
N ALA A 62 6.58 3.46 1.58
CA ALA A 62 6.82 4.46 0.54
C ALA A 62 6.00 4.14 -0.72
N VAL A 63 6.10 2.90 -1.22
CA VAL A 63 5.54 2.54 -2.53
C VAL A 63 4.02 2.45 -2.49
N VAL A 64 3.45 1.79 -1.48
CA VAL A 64 2.00 1.53 -1.42
C VAL A 64 1.20 2.84 -1.36
N PRO A 65 1.48 3.81 -0.47
CA PRO A 65 0.73 5.06 -0.40
C PRO A 65 0.91 5.92 -1.64
N LEU A 66 2.13 6.01 -2.17
CA LEU A 66 2.44 6.82 -3.34
C LEU A 66 1.63 6.35 -4.57
N VAL A 67 1.61 5.04 -4.83
CA VAL A 67 0.86 4.48 -5.96
C VAL A 67 -0.65 4.56 -5.71
N THR A 68 -1.10 4.29 -4.47
CA THR A 68 -2.53 4.36 -4.12
C THR A 68 -3.07 5.77 -4.31
N ILE A 69 -2.31 6.80 -3.93
CA ILE A 69 -2.73 8.20 -4.12
C ILE A 69 -2.68 8.60 -5.59
N GLY A 70 -1.67 8.15 -6.34
CA GLY A 70 -1.65 8.33 -7.80
C GLY A 70 -2.91 7.74 -8.45
N MET A 71 -3.31 6.54 -8.05
CA MET A 71 -4.56 5.94 -8.51
C MET A 71 -5.81 6.64 -7.98
N GLY A 72 -5.80 7.14 -6.75
CA GLY A 72 -6.89 7.91 -6.18
C GLY A 72 -7.15 9.21 -6.95
N ILE A 73 -6.10 9.94 -7.31
CA ILE A 73 -6.18 11.15 -8.16
C ILE A 73 -6.78 10.79 -9.52
N PHE A 74 -6.33 9.68 -10.13
CA PHE A 74 -6.77 9.27 -11.46
C PHE A 74 -8.22 8.73 -11.48
N LEU A 75 -8.61 7.94 -10.48
CA LEU A 75 -9.90 7.24 -10.43
C LEU A 75 -11.01 8.07 -9.77
N ASN A 76 -10.69 8.85 -8.73
CA ASN A 76 -11.69 9.59 -7.95
C ASN A 76 -11.76 11.08 -8.29
N GLN A 77 -10.88 11.61 -9.16
CA GLN A 77 -10.86 13.03 -9.55
C GLN A 77 -10.87 14.00 -8.34
N GLU A 78 -10.41 13.55 -7.17
CA GLU A 78 -10.37 14.41 -5.98
C GLU A 78 -9.31 15.50 -6.16
N SER A 79 -9.68 16.74 -5.88
CA SER A 79 -8.75 17.87 -5.84
C SER A 79 -7.81 17.70 -4.64
N HIS A 80 -6.69 17.03 -4.86
CA HIS A 80 -5.69 16.84 -3.84
C HIS A 80 -4.88 18.12 -3.64
N SER A 81 -4.80 18.58 -2.38
CA SER A 81 -3.94 19.70 -2.01
C SER A 81 -2.49 19.41 -2.44
N PRO A 82 -1.86 20.27 -3.27
CA PRO A 82 -0.51 20.04 -3.79
C PRO A 82 0.53 19.94 -2.66
N VAL A 83 0.26 20.58 -1.51
CA VAL A 83 1.10 20.50 -0.31
C VAL A 83 1.10 19.07 0.28
N LYS A 84 -0.05 18.40 0.32
CA LYS A 84 -0.14 17.01 0.81
C LYS A 84 0.65 16.05 -0.08
N LEU A 85 0.59 16.25 -1.40
CA LEU A 85 1.33 15.42 -2.35
C LEU A 85 2.84 15.61 -2.18
N LEU A 86 3.31 16.86 -2.08
CA LEU A 86 4.74 17.15 -1.85
C LEU A 86 5.25 16.51 -0.56
N LEU A 87 4.49 16.66 0.53
CA LEU A 87 4.85 16.14 1.85
C LEU A 87 4.89 14.60 1.88
N LEU A 88 3.99 13.95 1.12
CA LEU A 88 4.00 12.51 0.99
C LEU A 88 5.17 12.02 0.13
N CYS A 89 5.44 12.68 -0.99
CA CYS A 89 6.58 12.36 -1.83
C CYS A 89 7.89 12.45 -1.04
N SER A 90 8.07 13.50 -0.23
CA SER A 90 9.27 13.63 0.61
C SER A 90 9.35 12.53 1.68
N ALA A 91 8.24 12.19 2.33
CA ALA A 91 8.19 11.07 3.28
C ALA A 91 8.54 9.73 2.63
N CYS A 92 8.04 9.47 1.41
CA CYS A 92 8.33 8.25 0.66
C CYS A 92 9.82 8.16 0.28
N VAL A 93 10.42 9.29 -0.14
CA VAL A 93 11.86 9.37 -0.44
C VAL A 93 12.68 9.10 0.82
N LEU A 94 12.33 9.72 1.95
CA LEU A 94 13.02 9.49 3.23
C LEU A 94 12.92 8.03 3.70
N ALA A 95 11.75 7.42 3.60
CA ALA A 95 11.55 6.00 3.92
C ALA A 95 12.35 5.07 2.98
N GLY A 96 12.45 5.43 1.69
CA GLY A 96 13.32 4.73 0.74
C GLY A 96 14.80 4.84 1.11
N ILE A 97 15.29 6.03 1.45
CA ILE A 97 16.66 6.26 1.91
C ILE A 97 16.94 5.46 3.19
N ALA A 98 16.04 5.51 4.17
CA ALA A 98 16.15 4.75 5.41
C ALA A 98 16.24 3.23 5.15
N SER A 99 15.56 2.71 4.14
CA SER A 99 15.63 1.29 3.75
C SER A 99 17.00 0.89 3.16
N CYS A 100 17.73 1.86 2.58
CA CYS A 100 19.07 1.66 2.04
C CYS A 100 20.17 1.85 3.09
N MET A 101 19.85 2.45 4.23
CA MET A 101 20.76 2.59 5.36
C MET A 101 20.72 1.30 6.19
N LYS A 102 21.89 0.68 6.36
CA LYS A 102 22.05 -0.63 7.03
C LYS A 102 22.22 -0.49 8.53
#